data_AF-A0A5K1CSA3-F1
#
_entry.id   AF-A0A5K1CSA3-F1
#
_cell.length_a   1.000
_cell.length_b   1.000
_cell.length_c   1.000
_cell.angle_alpha   90.00
_cell.angle_beta   90.00
_cell.angle_gamma   90.00
#
_symmetry.space_group_name_H-M   'P 1'
#
loop_
_entity.id
_entity.type
_entity.pdbx_description
1 polymer ?
#
loop_
_entity_poly.entity_id
_entity_poly.type
_entity_poly.pdbx_seq_one_letter_code
_entity_poly.pdbx_strand_id
1 'polypeptide(L)' 'VSSKIDAVLLSHPDTLHLGALPYAMKHLGLTAPVYATEPVYRLGLLTMYDHYLSRK' A
#
# COMPACT_ATOMS: atom_id res chain seq x y z
N VAL A 1 14.05 -8.55 8.42
CA VAL A 1 13.93 -8.54 6.94
C VAL A 1 13.53 -7.18 6.39
N SER A 2 12.62 -6.44 7.05
CA SER A 2 12.19 -5.08 6.64
C SER A 2 13.35 -4.09 6.44
N SER A 3 14.40 -4.17 7.27
CA SER A 3 15.59 -3.30 7.20
C SER A 3 16.46 -3.47 5.95
N LYS A 4 16.11 -4.36 5.01
CA LYS A 4 16.80 -4.55 3.72
C LYS A 4 16.01 -4.01 2.52
N ILE A 5 14.83 -3.45 2.74
CA ILE A 5 13.97 -2.97 1.65
C ILE A 5 14.28 -1.49 1.44
N ASP A 6 14.81 -1.14 0.28
CA ASP A 6 15.19 0.24 -0.04
C ASP A 6 14.07 1.04 -0.72
N ALA A 7 13.15 0.36 -1.41
CA ALA A 7 12.00 0.99 -2.07
C ALA A 7 10.86 0.00 -2.30
N VAL A 8 9.63 0.51 -2.38
CA VAL A 8 8.44 -0.25 -2.78
C VAL A 8 7.83 0.38 -4.01
N LEU A 9 7.55 -0.43 -5.05
CA LEU A 9 6.95 0.04 -6.30
C LEU A 9 5.54 -0.54 -6.45
N LEU A 10 4.54 0.33 -6.60
CA LEU A 10 3.15 -0.07 -6.82
C LEU A 10 2.80 -0.01 -8.30
N SER A 11 2.31 -1.14 -8.83
CA SER A 11 1.91 -1.25 -10.24
C SER A 11 0.42 -0.91 -10.45
N HIS A 12 -0.45 -1.34 -9.54
CA HIS A 12 -1.92 -1.25 -9.70
C HIS A 12 -2.61 -0.81 -8.40
N PRO A 13 -3.78 -0.14 -8.49
CA PRO A 13 -4.51 0.40 -7.34
C PRO A 13 -5.44 -0.61 -6.64
N ASP A 14 -5.35 -1.91 -6.92
CA ASP A 14 -6.23 -2.90 -6.32
C ASP A 14 -5.73 -3.45 -4.97
N THR A 15 -6.64 -4.11 -4.25
CA THR A 15 -6.38 -4.68 -2.92
C THR A 15 -5.35 -5.81 -2.93
N LEU A 16 -5.17 -6.53 -4.04
CA LEU A 16 -4.17 -7.59 -4.15
C LEU A 16 -2.75 -6.99 -4.18
N HIS A 17 -2.57 -5.84 -4.82
CA HIS A 17 -1.27 -5.21 -4.97
C HIS A 17 -0.88 -4.26 -3.83
N LEU A 18 -1.84 -3.58 -3.19
CA LEU A 18 -1.52 -2.61 -2.13
C LEU A 18 -2.18 -2.89 -0.76
N GLY A 19 -2.99 -3.94 -0.64
CA GLY A 19 -3.69 -4.26 0.62
C GLY A 19 -2.77 -4.66 1.77
N ALA A 20 -1.62 -5.27 1.48
CA ALA A 20 -0.62 -5.62 2.50
C ALA A 20 0.22 -4.41 2.95
N LEU A 21 0.19 -3.30 2.21
CA LEU A 21 1.06 -2.14 2.46
C LEU A 21 0.80 -1.47 3.81
N PRO A 22 -0.45 -1.15 4.22
CA PRO A 22 -0.72 -0.56 5.53
C PRO A 22 -0.32 -1.49 6.68
N TYR A 23 -0.48 -2.81 6.49
CA TYR A 23 -0.07 -3.82 7.46
C TYR A 23 1.46 -3.89 7.59
N ALA A 24 2.18 -3.88 6.47
CA ALA A 24 3.64 -3.89 6.45
C ALA A 24 4.25 -2.64 7.10
N MET A 25 3.67 -1.46 6.86
CA MET A 25 4.12 -0.22 7.50
C MET A 25 3.90 -0.24 9.02
N LYS A 26 2.71 -0.64 9.47
CA LYS A 26 2.35 -0.59 10.90
C LYS A 26 2.95 -1.73 11.73
N HIS A 27 2.97 -2.95 11.20
CA HIS A 27 3.32 -4.16 11.97
C HIS A 27 4.70 -4.72 11.62
N LEU A 28 5.18 -4.52 10.40
CA LEU A 28 6.47 -5.07 9.94
C LEU A 28 7.60 -4.02 9.94
N GLY A 29 7.30 -2.78 10.30
CA GLY A 29 8.28 -1.69 10.40
C GLY A 29 8.88 -1.34 9.04
N LEU A 30 8.07 -1.35 7.97
CA LEU A 30 8.50 -0.92 6.64
C LEU A 30 8.63 0.62 6.60
N THR A 31 9.84 1.12 6.39
CA THR A 31 10.17 2.55 6.34
C THR A 31 10.62 3.04 4.95
N ALA A 32 10.65 2.15 3.96
CA ALA A 32 11.11 2.44 2.61
C ALA A 32 10.16 3.43 1.90
N PRO A 33 10.67 4.31 1.02
CA PRO A 33 9.84 5.13 0.16
C PRO A 33 8.99 4.27 -0.78
N VAL A 34 7.72 4.66 -0.95
CA VAL A 34 6.76 4.01 -1.84
C VAL A 34 6.61 4.86 -3.10
N TYR A 35 6.86 4.26 -4.25
CA TYR A 35 6.74 4.88 -5.56
C TYR A 35 5.53 4.31 -6.31
N ALA A 36 4.74 5.20 -6.88
CA ALA A 36 3.57 4.89 -7.68
C ALA A 36 3.33 6.01 -8.68
N THR A 37 2.58 5.75 -9.73
CA THR A 37 2.05 6.81 -10.59
C THR A 37 0.88 7.51 -9.89
N GLU A 38 0.62 8.77 -10.25
CA GLU A 38 -0.48 9.55 -9.68
C GLU A 38 -1.85 8.86 -9.70
N PRO A 39 -2.30 8.22 -10.82
CA PRO A 39 -3.58 7.50 -10.81
C PRO A 39 -3.59 6.33 -9.83
N VAL A 40 -2.49 5.58 -9.70
CA VAL A 40 -2.38 4.44 -8.76
C VAL A 40 -2.46 4.92 -7.32
N TYR A 41 -1.80 6.04 -6.99
CA TYR A 41 -1.86 6.63 -5.66
C TYR A 41 -3.29 7.08 -5.29
N ARG A 42 -3.93 7.86 -6.17
CA ARG A 42 -5.28 8.40 -5.91
C ARG A 42 -6.34 7.31 -5.83
N LEU A 43 -6.34 6.38 -6.79
CA LEU A 43 -7.31 5.28 -6.80
C LEU A 43 -7.03 4.28 -5.67
N GLY A 44 -5.77 3.97 -5.38
CA GLY A 44 -5.41 3.05 -4.31
C GLY A 44 -5.87 3.52 -2.93
N LEU A 45 -5.81 4.82 -2.65
CA LEU A 45 -6.40 5.40 -1.45
C LEU A 45 -7.91 5.17 -1.40
N LEU A 46 -8.62 5.48 -2.50
CA LEU A 46 -10.07 5.32 -2.59
C LEU A 46 -10.48 3.86 -2.38
N THR A 47 -9.80 2.93 -3.05
CA THR A 47 -10.03 1.48 -2.96
C THR A 47 -9.76 0.94 -1.56
N MET A 48 -8.73 1.43 -0.86
CA MET A 48 -8.46 1.00 0.52
C MET A 48 -9.50 1.52 1.50
N TYR A 49 -9.95 2.76 1.35
CA TYR A 49 -11.01 3.32 2.17
C TYR A 49 -12.32 2.57 1.97
N ASP A 50 -12.71 2.32 0.71
CA ASP A 50 -13.89 1.54 0.37
C ASP A 50 -13.80 0.13 0.98
N HIS A 51 -12.70 -0.59 0.73
CA HIS A 51 -12.50 -1.95 1.26
C HIS A 51 -12.50 -2.03 2.80
N TYR A 52 -11.98 -1.01 3.50
CA TYR A 52 -12.03 -0.95 4.96
C TYR A 52 -13.45 -0.68 5.48
N LEU A 53 -14.19 0.23 4.82
CA LEU A 53 -15.55 0.58 5.21
C LEU A 53 -16.57 -0.50 4.86
N SER A 54 -16.41 -1.21 3.74
CA SER A 54 -17.30 -2.32 3.37
C SER A 54 -17.18 -3.55 4.29
N ARG A 55 -16.09 -3.64 5.06
CA ARG A 55 -15.86 -4.71 6.04
C ARG A 55 -16.33 -4.35 7.46
N LYS A 56 -16.87 -3.14 7.66
CA LYS A 56 -17.60 -2.74 8.87
C LYS A 56 -19.06 -3.15 8.77
#